data_AF-A0A3E0DIS1-F1
#
_entry.id   AF-A0A3E0DIS1-F1
#
_cell.length_a   1.000
_cell.length_b   1.000
_cell.length_c   1.000
_cell.angle_alpha   90.00
_cell.angle_beta   90.00
_cell.angle_gamma   90.00
#
_symmetry.space_group_name_H-M   'P 1'
#
loop_
_entity.id
_entity.type
_entity.pdbx_description
1 polymer ?
#
loop_
_entity_poly.entity_id
_entity_poly.type
_entity_poly.pdbx_seq_one_letter_code
_entity_poly.pdbx_strand_id
1 'polypeptide(L)' 'MKQGSTLSLTAKQQAYSNKKGDNFVDSMRLEGYSVDKSLFSLSAAERKAKKEQILAKYLG' A
#
# COMPACT_ATOMS: atom_id res chain seq x y z
N MET A 1 29.58 -17.37 -2.95
CA MET A 1 28.45 -16.49 -2.54
C MET A 1 27.36 -16.61 -3.60
N LYS A 2 26.15 -17.07 -3.24
CA LYS A 2 25.07 -17.39 -4.21
C LYS A 2 24.41 -16.12 -4.76
N GLN A 3 24.81 -15.68 -5.96
CA GLN A 3 24.27 -14.50 -6.65
C GLN A 3 22.81 -14.64 -7.16
N GLY A 4 22.12 -15.77 -6.89
CA GLY A 4 20.74 -16.00 -7.35
C GLY A 4 19.65 -15.94 -6.27
N SER A 5 20.01 -16.00 -4.98
CA SER A 5 19.02 -16.11 -3.89
C SER A 5 18.39 -14.76 -3.51
N THR A 6 19.10 -13.65 -3.70
CA THR A 6 18.63 -12.32 -3.33
C THR A 6 17.57 -11.82 -4.32
N LEU A 7 17.75 -12.03 -5.64
CA LEU A 7 16.78 -11.60 -6.66
C LEU A 7 15.40 -12.27 -6.49
N SER A 8 15.39 -13.57 -6.17
CA SER A 8 14.13 -14.31 -5.97
C SER A 8 13.42 -13.96 -4.66
N LEU A 9 14.17 -13.62 -3.60
CA LEU A 9 13.62 -13.09 -2.36
C LEU A 9 12.95 -11.73 -2.60
N THR A 10 13.61 -10.85 -3.37
CA THR A 10 13.07 -9.54 -3.75
C THR A 10 11.81 -9.66 -4.61
N ALA A 11 11.77 -10.57 -5.59
CA ALA A 11 10.59 -10.79 -6.42
C ALA A 11 9.39 -11.31 -5.61
N LYS A 12 9.62 -12.25 -4.67
CA LYS A 12 8.57 -12.70 -3.75
C LYS A 12 8.10 -11.55 -2.87
N GLN A 13 9.00 -10.76 -2.29
CA GLN A 13 8.65 -9.60 -1.46
C GLN A 13 7.86 -8.54 -2.23
N GLN A 14 8.21 -8.28 -3.50
CA GLN A 14 7.45 -7.38 -4.38
C GLN A 14 6.06 -7.93 -4.66
N ALA A 15 5.92 -9.22 -4.98
CA ALA A 15 4.63 -9.86 -5.18
C ALA A 15 3.76 -9.84 -3.91
N TYR A 16 4.36 -10.04 -2.73
CA TYR A 16 3.65 -9.90 -1.44
C TYR A 16 3.20 -8.46 -1.18
N SER A 17 4.05 -7.47 -1.49
CA SER A 17 3.71 -6.06 -1.32
C SER A 17 2.50 -5.66 -2.16
N ASN A 18 2.44 -6.13 -3.41
CA ASN A 18 1.31 -5.86 -4.30
C ASN A 18 0.02 -6.54 -3.78
N LYS A 19 0.09 -7.81 -3.38
CA LYS A 19 -1.07 -8.55 -2.85
C LYS A 19 -1.63 -7.99 -1.53
N LYS A 20 -0.79 -7.35 -0.70
CA LYS A 20 -1.27 -6.74 0.55
C LYS A 20 -2.23 -5.58 0.33
N GLY A 21 -1.97 -4.76 -0.69
CA GLY A 21 -2.87 -3.65 -1.05
C GLY A 21 -4.23 -4.15 -1.51
N ASP A 22 -4.23 -5.14 -2.40
CA ASP A 22 -5.47 -5.74 -2.91
C ASP A 22 -6.30 -6.42 -1.82
N ASN A 23 -5.65 -7.22 -0.96
CA ASN A 23 -6.33 -7.87 0.16
C ASN A 23 -6.96 -6.87 1.14
N PHE A 24 -6.32 -5.71 1.36
CA PHE A 24 -6.88 -4.65 2.20
C PHE A 24 -8.11 -4.00 1.56
N VAL A 25 -8.08 -3.77 0.24
CA VAL A 25 -9.24 -3.20 -0.45
C VAL A 25 -10.40 -4.18 -0.43
N ASP A 26 -10.14 -5.45 -0.68
CA ASP A 26 -11.17 -6.49 -0.65
C ASP A 26 -11.75 -6.66 0.76
N SER A 27 -10.93 -6.61 1.82
CA SER A 27 -11.45 -6.66 3.19
C SER A 27 -12.32 -5.46 3.52
N MET A 28 -11.90 -4.25 3.16
CA MET A 28 -12.70 -3.04 3.37
C MET A 28 -14.00 -3.06 2.57
N ARG A 29 -13.97 -3.59 1.34
CA ARG A 29 -15.17 -3.78 0.52
C ARG A 29 -16.14 -4.78 1.14
N LEU A 30 -15.66 -5.86 1.75
CA LEU A 30 -16.50 -6.83 2.47
C LEU A 30 -17.18 -6.20 3.69
N GLU A 31 -16.53 -5.24 4.34
CA GLU A 31 -17.11 -4.44 5.43
C GLU A 31 -18.04 -3.32 4.94
N GLY A 32 -18.22 -3.16 3.63
CA GLY A 32 -19.09 -2.15 3.03
C GLY A 32 -18.41 -0.78 2.82
N TYR A 33 -17.11 -0.67 3.07
CA TYR A 33 -16.34 0.54 2.83
C TYR A 33 -15.82 0.61 1.39
N SER A 34 -15.80 1.82 0.84
CA SER A 34 -15.15 2.10 -0.45
C SER A 34 -13.76 2.66 -0.21
N VAL A 35 -12.74 2.03 -0.82
CA VAL A 35 -11.34 2.47 -0.72
C VAL A 35 -10.89 3.05 -2.06
N ASP A 36 -10.34 4.26 -2.01
CA ASP A 36 -9.68 4.88 -3.16
C ASP A 36 -8.33 4.20 -3.43
N LYS A 37 -8.29 3.37 -4.49
CA LYS A 37 -7.08 2.63 -4.89
C LYS A 37 -5.95 3.52 -5.38
N SER A 38 -6.22 4.78 -5.75
CA SER A 38 -5.17 5.73 -6.18
C SER A 38 -4.17 6.05 -5.05
N LEU A 39 -4.53 5.77 -3.80
CA LEU A 39 -3.64 5.95 -2.65
C LEU A 39 -2.52 4.90 -2.57
N PHE A 40 -2.66 3.74 -3.23
CA PHE A 40 -1.63 2.69 -3.22
C PHE A 40 -0.50 2.95 -4.21
N SER A 41 -0.71 3.77 -5.24
CA SER A 41 0.32 4.15 -6.20
C SER A 41 1.22 5.29 -5.71
N LEU A 42 0.85 5.93 -4.59
CA LEU A 42 1.63 7.01 -3.98
C LEU A 42 2.92 6.50 -3.34
N SER A 43 4.01 7.23 -3.56
CA SER A 43 5.27 7.03 -2.84
C SER A 43 5.09 7.22 -1.33
N ALA A 44 6.07 6.77 -0.55
CA ALA A 44 6.03 6.94 0.91
C ALA A 44 5.94 8.43 1.32
N ALA A 45 6.64 9.31 0.60
CA ALA A 45 6.61 10.74 0.83
C ALA A 45 5.22 11.35 0.51
N GLU A 46 4.65 10.97 -0.63
CA GLU A 46 3.31 11.44 -1.04
C GLU A 46 2.22 10.94 -0.09
N ARG A 47 2.31 9.69 0.38
CA ARG A 47 1.38 9.16 1.39
C ARG A 47 1.45 9.93 2.69
N LYS A 48 2.66 10.32 3.13
CA LYS A 48 2.83 11.16 4.32
C LYS A 48 2.15 12.52 4.13
N ALA A 49 2.44 13.21 3.02
CA ALA A 49 1.82 14.51 2.73
C ALA A 49 0.29 14.40 2.65
N LYS A 50 -0.23 13.38 1.98
CA LYS A 50 -1.68 13.15 1.85
C LYS A 50 -2.34 12.85 3.20
N LYS A 51 -1.67 12.10 4.08
CA LYS A 51 -2.13 11.83 5.44
C LYS A 51 -2.29 13.13 6.22
N GLU A 52 -1.26 13.99 6.23
CA GLU A 52 -1.33 15.27 6.95
C GLU A 52 -2.45 16.17 6.40
N GLN A 53 -2.64 16.22 5.07
CA GLN A 53 -3.77 16.94 4.45
C GLN A 53 -5.13 16.43 4.90
N ILE A 54 -5.30 15.10 4.98
CA ILE A 54 -6.55 14.48 5.45
C ILE A 54 -6.75 14.80 6.93
N LEU A 55 -5.72 14.66 7.76
CA LEU A 55 -5.83 14.96 9.19
C LEU A 55 -6.22 16.42 9.43
N ALA A 56 -5.55 17.38 8.78
CA ALA A 56 -5.90 18.79 8.88
C ALA A 56 -7.35 19.08 8.43
N LYS A 57 -7.84 18.38 7.40
CA LYS A 57 -9.22 18.55 6.91
C LYS A 57 -10.29 18.07 7.90
N TYR A 58 -10.01 17.01 8.66
CA TYR A 58 -11.01 16.33 9.49
C TYR A 58 -10.84 16.54 11.00
N LEU A 59 -9.64 16.92 11.46
CA LEU A 59 -9.33 17.06 12.89
C LEU A 59 -9.03 18.49 13.34
N GLY A 60 -8.76 19.43 12.42
CA GLY A 60 -8.43 20.82 12.75
C GLY A 60 -6.99 20.96 13.22
#